data_AF-A0A4U9HIZ3-F1
#
_entry.id   AF-A0A4U9HIZ3-F1
#
_cell.length_a   1.000
_cell.length_b   1.000
_cell.length_c   1.000
_cell.angle_alpha   90.00
_cell.angle_beta   90.00
_cell.angle_gamma   90.00
#
_symmetry.space_group_name_H-M   'P 1'
#
loop_
_entity.id
_entity.type
_entity.pdbx_description
1 polymer ?
#
loop_
_entity_poly.entity_id
_entity_poly.type
_entity_poly.pdbx_seq_one_letter_code
_entity_poly.pdbx_strand_id
1 'polypeptide(L)'
;MAAAKLNVLHWHLTDDQGWRFASKRYPKLTELASDGLFYTQDQMREVVRYATARGVRVVPEIDMPGHASAIAVAYPELMSAPGPYEMERHWGVLKPVMDPTKEATYAFAGAMVAELAAIFPDPYLHIGGDEVDDSQWKANPAIQQFMRDNKLADSHALQAYFNRKLETILEKNQRQMVGWD
;
A
#
# COMPACT_ATOMS: atom_id res chain seq x y z
N MET A 1 -16.86 -12.93 -13.70
CA MET A 1 -15.95 -13.84 -12.96
C MET A 1 -16.55 -15.23 -12.76
N ALA A 2 -17.54 -15.41 -11.86
CA ALA A 2 -18.09 -16.73 -11.54
C ALA A 2 -18.65 -17.49 -12.77
N ALA A 3 -19.36 -16.81 -13.68
CA ALA A 3 -19.84 -17.41 -14.93
C ALA A 3 -18.71 -17.98 -15.82
N ALA A 4 -17.50 -17.42 -15.68
CA ALA A 4 -16.29 -17.86 -16.37
C ALA A 4 -15.40 -18.78 -15.51
N LYS A 5 -15.90 -19.27 -14.37
CA LYS A 5 -15.18 -20.13 -13.40
C LYS A 5 -13.93 -19.52 -12.77
N LEU A 6 -13.78 -18.19 -12.81
CA LEU A 6 -12.77 -17.48 -12.02
C LEU A 6 -13.19 -17.45 -10.54
N ASN A 7 -12.23 -17.62 -9.63
CA ASN A 7 -12.47 -17.78 -8.19
C ASN A 7 -11.66 -16.82 -7.30
N VAL A 8 -10.88 -15.91 -7.87
CA VAL A 8 -10.13 -14.87 -7.12
C VAL A 8 -10.36 -13.52 -7.76
N LEU A 9 -10.88 -12.57 -6.98
CA LEU A 9 -10.86 -11.14 -7.27
C LEU A 9 -9.66 -10.55 -6.55
N HIS A 10 -8.60 -10.27 -7.31
CA HIS A 10 -7.55 -9.38 -6.87
C HIS A 10 -8.07 -7.95 -6.97
N TRP A 11 -8.07 -7.22 -5.86
CA TRP A 11 -8.66 -5.89 -5.79
C TRP A 11 -7.62 -4.83 -5.48
N HIS A 12 -7.11 -4.21 -6.55
CA HIS A 12 -6.22 -3.06 -6.51
C HIS A 12 -7.00 -1.83 -6.02
N LEU A 13 -6.76 -1.43 -4.76
CA LEU A 13 -7.55 -0.42 -4.06
C LEU A 13 -6.84 0.93 -3.90
N THR A 14 -5.55 1.01 -4.22
CA THR A 14 -4.71 2.16 -3.93
C THR A 14 -3.69 2.33 -5.03
N ASP A 15 -3.59 3.54 -5.57
CA ASP A 15 -2.59 3.92 -6.57
C ASP A 15 -2.33 5.43 -6.42
N ASP A 16 -1.42 5.97 -7.22
CA ASP A 16 -1.08 7.38 -7.30
C ASP A 16 -2.29 8.28 -7.52
N GLN A 17 -3.22 7.88 -8.39
CA GLN A 17 -4.39 8.69 -8.76
C GLN A 17 -5.55 8.55 -7.78
N GLY A 18 -5.40 7.75 -6.71
CA GLY A 18 -6.25 7.88 -5.54
C GLY A 18 -6.39 6.65 -4.66
N TRP A 19 -6.87 6.92 -3.45
CA TRP A 19 -7.09 5.97 -2.39
C TRP A 19 -8.56 5.59 -2.27
N ARG A 20 -8.89 4.29 -2.37
CA ARG A 20 -10.28 3.83 -2.56
C ARG A 20 -10.93 3.17 -1.37
N PHE A 21 -10.38 3.21 -0.17
CA PHE A 21 -11.07 2.68 1.01
C PHE A 21 -10.98 3.54 2.27
N ALA A 22 -12.07 3.59 3.02
CA ALA A 22 -12.12 4.35 4.27
C ALA A 22 -11.24 3.70 5.35
N SER A 23 -10.28 4.48 5.85
CA SER A 23 -9.48 4.14 7.02
C SER A 23 -10.00 4.87 8.26
N LYS A 24 -10.16 4.15 9.37
CA LYS A 24 -10.56 4.77 10.64
C LYS A 24 -9.40 5.51 11.30
N ARG A 25 -8.18 4.99 11.16
CA ARG A 25 -6.97 5.59 11.75
C ARG A 25 -6.37 6.69 10.87
N TYR A 26 -6.55 6.61 9.56
CA TYR A 26 -5.97 7.53 8.59
C TYR A 26 -7.05 8.15 7.67
N PRO A 27 -7.99 8.93 8.23
CA PRO A 27 -9.15 9.43 7.48
C PRO A 27 -8.76 10.40 6.34
N LYS A 28 -7.59 11.06 6.44
CA LYS A 28 -7.12 11.99 5.40
C LYS A 28 -6.90 11.33 4.04
N LEU A 29 -6.66 10.00 4.01
CA LEU A 29 -6.52 9.26 2.76
C LEU A 29 -7.76 9.42 1.88
N THR A 30 -8.94 9.31 2.47
CA THR A 30 -10.19 9.52 1.73
C THR A 30 -10.62 10.98 1.68
N GLU A 31 -10.34 11.78 2.72
CA GLU A 31 -10.72 13.21 2.73
C GLU A 31 -9.96 14.02 1.67
N LEU A 32 -8.68 13.71 1.43
CA LEU A 32 -7.79 14.49 0.57
C LEU A 32 -7.42 13.77 -0.72
N ALA A 33 -7.37 12.43 -0.73
CA ALA A 33 -6.80 11.66 -1.83
C ALA A 33 -7.76 10.68 -2.51
N SER A 34 -9.07 10.93 -2.46
CA SER A 34 -10.07 10.06 -3.11
C SER A 34 -11.02 10.75 -4.08
N ASP A 35 -11.05 12.09 -4.12
CA ASP A 35 -12.10 12.87 -4.81
C ASP A 35 -13.54 12.54 -4.33
N GLY A 36 -13.68 12.02 -3.10
CA GLY A 36 -14.95 11.51 -2.59
C GLY A 36 -15.36 10.15 -3.16
N LEU A 37 -14.49 9.51 -3.95
CA LEU A 37 -14.71 8.20 -4.59
C LEU A 37 -13.94 7.11 -3.84
N PHE A 38 -14.59 6.49 -2.86
CA PHE A 38 -14.04 5.41 -2.05
C PHE A 38 -15.13 4.47 -1.54
N TYR A 39 -14.72 3.27 -1.11
CA TYR A 39 -15.56 2.31 -0.42
C TYR A 39 -15.50 2.54 1.10
N THR A 40 -16.66 2.60 1.75
CA THR A 40 -16.72 2.47 3.21
C THR A 40 -16.35 1.05 3.62
N GLN A 41 -15.96 0.85 4.89
CA GLN A 41 -15.67 -0.50 5.37
C GLN A 41 -16.87 -1.45 5.26
N ASP A 42 -18.09 -0.95 5.40
CA ASP A 42 -19.30 -1.77 5.27
C ASP A 42 -19.57 -2.15 3.80
N GLN A 43 -19.31 -1.25 2.86
CA GLN A 43 -19.36 -1.57 1.43
C GLN A 43 -18.32 -2.63 1.05
N MET A 44 -17.10 -2.55 1.58
CA MET A 44 -16.09 -3.59 1.36
C MET A 44 -16.52 -4.94 1.94
N ARG A 45 -17.09 -4.97 3.16
CA ARG A 45 -17.66 -6.20 3.75
C ARG A 45 -18.79 -6.78 2.89
N GLU A 46 -19.62 -5.91 2.30
CA GLU A 46 -20.67 -6.33 1.40
C GLU A 46 -20.12 -6.99 0.13
N VAL A 47 -19.08 -6.40 -0.49
CA VAL A 47 -18.40 -6.99 -1.65
C VAL A 47 -17.82 -8.35 -1.31
N VAL A 48 -17.12 -8.48 -0.17
CA VAL A 48 -16.57 -9.76 0.31
C VAL A 48 -17.68 -10.80 0.48
N ARG A 49 -18.79 -10.45 1.14
CA ARG A 49 -19.94 -11.36 1.32
C ARG A 49 -20.54 -11.79 -0.03
N TYR A 50 -20.70 -10.85 -0.95
CA TYR A 50 -21.28 -11.10 -2.26
C TYR A 50 -20.42 -12.01 -3.14
N ALA A 51 -19.09 -11.80 -3.11
CA ALA A 51 -18.11 -12.63 -3.79
C ALA A 51 -18.05 -14.04 -3.19
N THR A 52 -18.03 -14.14 -1.85
CA THR A 52 -17.99 -15.43 -1.12
C THR A 52 -19.19 -16.30 -1.48
N ALA A 53 -20.40 -15.73 -1.57
CA ALA A 53 -21.61 -16.44 -1.99
C ALA A 53 -21.54 -17.05 -3.41
N ARG A 54 -20.51 -16.71 -4.19
CA ARG A 54 -20.26 -17.19 -5.56
C ARG A 54 -18.96 -18.00 -5.67
N GLY A 55 -18.36 -18.39 -4.54
CA GLY A 55 -17.09 -19.10 -4.51
C GLY A 55 -15.90 -18.25 -5.01
N VAL A 56 -16.02 -16.92 -4.93
CA VAL A 56 -14.96 -15.98 -5.30
C VAL A 56 -14.32 -15.43 -4.03
N ARG A 57 -13.02 -15.68 -3.89
CA ARG A 57 -12.15 -15.07 -2.88
C ARG A 57 -11.85 -13.63 -3.25
N VAL A 58 -11.64 -12.76 -2.27
CA VAL A 58 -11.25 -11.36 -2.50
C VAL A 58 -9.92 -11.12 -1.81
N VAL A 59 -8.89 -10.87 -2.61
CA VAL A 59 -7.53 -10.57 -2.13
C VAL A 59 -7.33 -9.06 -2.31
N PRO A 60 -7.26 -8.27 -1.23
CA PRO A 60 -7.05 -6.84 -1.35
C PRO A 60 -5.57 -6.52 -1.59
N GLU A 61 -5.33 -5.40 -2.25
CA GLU A 61 -4.01 -4.83 -2.45
C GLU A 61 -3.90 -3.43 -1.84
N ILE A 62 -2.79 -3.19 -1.15
CA ILE A 62 -2.30 -1.85 -0.83
C ILE A 62 -0.91 -1.76 -1.42
N ASP A 63 -0.74 -0.91 -2.42
CA ASP A 63 0.54 -0.77 -3.11
C ASP A 63 1.53 0.07 -2.30
N MET A 64 2.68 -0.52 -2.02
CA MET A 64 3.78 0.08 -1.27
C MET A 64 5.12 -0.56 -1.70
N PRO A 65 6.24 0.19 -1.68
CA PRO A 65 6.37 1.59 -1.28
C PRO A 65 6.19 2.60 -2.42
N GLY A 66 6.11 2.13 -3.67
CA GLY A 66 5.78 2.92 -4.87
C GLY A 66 4.28 3.24 -4.94
N HIS A 67 3.82 3.78 -6.08
CA HIS A 67 2.42 4.15 -6.31
C HIS A 67 1.80 4.96 -5.15
N ALA A 68 2.62 5.80 -4.51
CA ALA A 68 2.33 6.37 -3.21
C ALA A 68 1.84 7.82 -3.27
N SER A 69 1.51 8.38 -4.44
CA SER A 69 1.14 9.80 -4.55
C SER A 69 -0.11 10.14 -3.76
N ALA A 70 -1.13 9.27 -3.74
CA ALA A 70 -2.31 9.45 -2.89
C ALA A 70 -1.97 9.43 -1.39
N ILE A 71 -1.02 8.59 -0.97
CA ILE A 71 -0.51 8.56 0.41
C ILE A 71 0.25 9.87 0.69
N ALA A 72 1.06 10.35 -0.25
CA ALA A 72 1.85 11.57 -0.15
C ALA A 72 0.99 12.83 0.04
N VAL A 73 -0.15 12.92 -0.67
CA VAL A 73 -1.12 14.01 -0.51
C VAL A 73 -1.71 14.02 0.91
N ALA A 74 -2.05 12.86 1.45
CA ALA A 74 -2.73 12.75 2.74
C ALA A 74 -1.77 12.85 3.95
N TYR A 75 -0.58 12.26 3.82
CA TYR A 75 0.43 12.08 4.87
C TYR A 75 1.85 12.27 4.31
N PRO A 76 2.22 13.50 3.92
CA PRO A 76 3.52 13.80 3.30
C PRO A 76 4.71 13.43 4.18
N GLU A 77 4.54 13.37 5.50
CA GLU A 77 5.57 12.95 6.46
C GLU A 77 6.06 11.51 6.26
N LEU A 78 5.29 10.66 5.58
CA LEU A 78 5.64 9.27 5.27
C LEU A 78 6.55 9.14 4.04
N MET A 79 6.72 10.21 3.26
CA MET A 79 7.43 10.17 1.97
C MET A 79 8.94 10.37 2.09
N SER A 80 9.64 9.94 1.04
CA SER A 80 11.10 10.02 0.92
C SER A 80 11.63 11.38 0.49
N ALA A 81 10.76 12.27 0.02
CA ALA A 81 11.08 13.64 -0.37
C ALA A 81 10.13 14.62 0.35
N PRO A 82 10.49 15.92 0.44
CA PRO A 82 9.52 16.93 0.86
C PRO A 82 8.46 17.15 -0.23
N GLY A 83 7.24 17.52 0.20
CA GLY A 83 6.21 18.02 -0.70
C GLY A 83 6.47 19.45 -1.20
N PRO A 84 5.45 20.15 -1.70
CA PRO A 84 4.03 19.75 -1.71
C PRO A 84 3.74 18.57 -2.63
N TYR A 85 2.67 17.84 -2.33
CA TYR A 85 2.13 16.77 -3.16
C TYR A 85 0.71 17.12 -3.58
N GLU A 86 0.37 16.76 -4.81
CA GLU A 86 -0.96 16.97 -5.39
C GLU A 86 -1.49 15.65 -5.94
N MET A 87 -2.81 15.57 -6.11
CA MET A 87 -3.44 14.39 -6.68
C MET A 87 -3.02 14.21 -8.14
N GLU A 88 -2.57 13.01 -8.46
CA GLU A 88 -2.10 12.70 -9.80
C GLU A 88 -3.27 12.52 -10.77
N ARG A 89 -3.15 13.19 -11.92
CA ARG A 89 -4.18 13.22 -12.98
C ARG A 89 -3.69 12.63 -14.29
N HIS A 90 -2.49 12.07 -14.28
CA HIS A 90 -1.88 11.39 -15.41
C HIS A 90 -1.41 10.00 -15.01
N TRP A 91 -1.01 9.24 -16.02
CA TRP A 91 -0.53 7.86 -15.90
C TRP A 91 0.99 7.81 -15.96
N GLY A 92 1.57 6.69 -15.52
CA GLY A 92 3.00 6.39 -15.62
C GLY A 92 3.58 6.02 -14.26
N VAL A 93 4.90 5.80 -14.26
CA VAL A 93 5.68 5.54 -13.05
C VAL A 93 5.99 6.86 -12.36
N LEU A 94 5.43 7.08 -11.17
CA LEU A 94 5.53 8.36 -10.48
C LEU A 94 6.54 8.32 -9.34
N LYS A 95 7.05 9.51 -9.01
CA LYS A 95 8.19 9.66 -8.09
C LYS A 95 7.86 9.48 -6.61
N PRO A 96 6.66 9.86 -6.09
CA PRO A 96 6.38 9.72 -4.68
C PRO A 96 6.55 8.26 -4.22
N VAL A 97 7.47 8.05 -3.29
CA VAL A 97 7.80 6.74 -2.73
C VAL A 97 7.94 6.86 -1.22
N MET A 98 7.36 5.91 -0.49
CA MET A 98 7.40 5.89 0.97
C MET A 98 8.83 5.79 1.49
N ASP A 99 9.11 6.37 2.66
CA ASP A 99 10.42 6.34 3.31
C ASP A 99 10.55 5.08 4.20
N PRO A 100 11.36 4.08 3.82
CA PRO A 100 11.50 2.84 4.57
C PRO A 100 12.31 2.99 5.87
N THR A 101 12.88 4.15 6.12
CA THR A 101 13.75 4.40 7.28
C THR A 101 12.98 4.96 8.47
N LYS A 102 11.72 5.35 8.26
CA LYS A 102 10.83 5.92 9.28
C LYS A 102 9.96 4.84 9.92
N GLU A 103 9.97 4.79 11.26
CA GLU A 103 9.04 3.93 12.01
C GLU A 103 7.56 4.28 11.76
N ALA A 104 7.26 5.55 11.45
CA ALA A 104 5.91 5.99 11.09
C ALA A 104 5.36 5.28 9.84
N THR A 105 6.22 4.93 8.88
CA THR A 105 5.86 4.17 7.67
C THR A 105 5.34 2.78 8.05
N TYR A 106 6.01 2.11 8.99
CA TYR A 106 5.59 0.78 9.46
C TYR A 106 4.37 0.83 10.38
N ALA A 107 4.20 1.91 11.15
CA ALA A 107 2.98 2.14 11.92
C ALA A 107 1.77 2.35 10.99
N PHE A 108 1.93 3.09 9.90
CA PHE A 108 0.93 3.25 8.85
C PHE A 108 0.59 1.90 8.20
N ALA A 109 1.58 1.17 7.69
CA ALA A 109 1.37 -0.14 7.06
C ALA A 109 0.68 -1.12 8.03
N GLY A 110 1.10 -1.15 9.29
CA GLY A 110 0.48 -1.97 10.32
C GLY A 110 -0.98 -1.64 10.59
N ALA A 111 -1.35 -0.36 10.57
CA ALA A 111 -2.74 0.05 10.67
C ALA A 111 -3.57 -0.37 9.46
N MET A 112 -3.05 -0.18 8.24
CA MET A 112 -3.77 -0.53 7.02
C MET A 112 -3.99 -2.05 6.90
N VAL A 113 -2.93 -2.83 7.14
CA VAL A 113 -3.01 -4.31 7.16
C VAL A 113 -4.00 -4.80 8.20
N ALA A 114 -4.01 -4.24 9.41
CA ALA A 114 -4.96 -4.64 10.46
C ALA A 114 -6.41 -4.32 10.09
N GLU A 115 -6.68 -3.14 9.52
CA GLU A 115 -8.02 -2.76 9.08
C GLU A 115 -8.53 -3.64 7.92
N LEU A 116 -7.67 -3.95 6.95
CA LEU A 116 -8.03 -4.88 5.88
C LEU A 116 -8.17 -6.31 6.38
N ALA A 117 -7.30 -6.81 7.24
CA ALA A 117 -7.42 -8.16 7.80
C ALA A 117 -8.74 -8.36 8.56
N ALA A 118 -9.29 -7.30 9.17
CA ALA A 118 -10.59 -7.35 9.83
C ALA A 118 -11.79 -7.41 8.87
N ILE A 119 -11.59 -7.11 7.57
CA ILE A 119 -12.64 -7.07 6.53
C ILE A 119 -12.52 -8.24 5.56
N PHE A 120 -11.28 -8.53 5.14
CA PHE A 120 -10.94 -9.54 4.15
C PHE A 120 -10.48 -10.82 4.84
N PRO A 121 -11.27 -11.91 4.77
CA PRO A 121 -10.95 -13.17 5.45
C PRO A 121 -9.93 -14.03 4.68
N ASP A 122 -9.54 -13.63 3.47
CA ASP A 122 -8.55 -14.36 2.68
C ASP A 122 -7.19 -14.38 3.42
N PRO A 123 -6.45 -15.50 3.42
CA PRO A 123 -5.14 -15.56 4.05
C PRO A 123 -4.11 -14.69 3.35
N TYR A 124 -4.31 -14.27 2.09
CA TYR A 124 -3.36 -13.44 1.36
C TYR A 124 -3.76 -11.96 1.41
N LEU A 125 -2.74 -11.10 1.46
CA LEU A 125 -2.86 -9.65 1.25
C LEU A 125 -1.73 -9.22 0.32
N HIS A 126 -2.06 -8.48 -0.74
CA HIS A 126 -1.10 -8.00 -1.72
C HIS A 126 -0.51 -6.67 -1.26
N ILE A 127 0.82 -6.54 -1.28
CA ILE A 127 1.53 -5.33 -0.86
C ILE A 127 1.98 -4.45 -2.04
N GLY A 128 1.63 -4.84 -3.27
CA GLY A 128 2.12 -4.22 -4.50
C GLY A 128 3.63 -4.41 -4.64
N GLY A 129 4.35 -3.30 -4.76
CA GLY A 129 5.82 -3.27 -4.78
C GLY A 129 6.42 -3.16 -6.18
N ASP A 130 5.62 -2.87 -7.18
CA ASP A 130 6.02 -2.63 -8.56
C ASP A 130 6.51 -1.19 -8.81
N GLU A 131 7.16 -1.03 -9.96
CA GLU A 131 7.53 0.24 -10.60
C GLU A 131 8.14 1.30 -9.65
N VAL A 132 8.97 0.89 -8.70
CA VAL A 132 9.58 1.83 -7.75
C VAL A 132 10.63 2.72 -8.44
N ASP A 133 10.32 4.01 -8.61
CA ASP A 133 11.31 5.04 -8.94
C ASP A 133 12.14 5.40 -7.69
N ASP A 134 13.40 4.96 -7.69
CA ASP A 134 14.30 5.11 -6.55
C ASP A 134 15.02 6.47 -6.47
N SER A 135 14.68 7.43 -7.35
CA SER A 135 15.36 8.72 -7.41
C SER A 135 15.25 9.51 -6.11
N GLN A 136 14.10 9.45 -5.42
CA GLN A 136 13.92 10.12 -4.13
C GLN A 136 14.74 9.46 -3.01
N TRP A 137 14.87 8.13 -3.01
CA TRP A 137 15.76 7.44 -2.07
C TRP A 137 17.22 7.80 -2.30
N LYS A 138 17.66 7.86 -3.56
CA LYS A 138 19.01 8.28 -3.94
C LYS A 138 19.33 9.72 -3.55
N ALA A 139 18.34 10.61 -3.69
CA ALA A 139 18.49 12.03 -3.38
C ALA A 139 18.42 12.35 -1.87
N ASN A 140 17.86 11.46 -1.04
CA ASN A 140 17.67 11.70 0.38
C ASN A 140 18.90 11.31 1.22
N PRO A 141 19.64 12.26 1.83
CA PRO A 141 20.87 11.96 2.56
C PRO A 141 20.66 11.07 3.79
N ALA A 142 19.50 11.17 4.44
CA ALA A 142 19.18 10.35 5.62
C ALA A 142 18.95 8.89 5.20
N ILE A 143 18.25 8.66 4.09
CA ILE A 143 18.07 7.31 3.54
C ILE A 143 19.41 6.72 3.10
N GLN A 144 20.24 7.51 2.42
CA GLN A 144 21.59 7.08 2.03
C GLN A 144 22.46 6.75 3.24
N GLN A 145 22.34 7.51 4.34
CA GLN A 145 23.04 7.20 5.60
C GLN A 145 22.52 5.90 6.23
N PHE A 146 21.20 5.74 6.32
CA PHE A 146 20.57 4.53 6.82
C PHE A 146 21.02 3.28 6.05
N MET A 147 21.09 3.36 4.72
CA MET A 147 21.58 2.27 3.88
C MET A 147 23.02 1.90 4.21
N ARG A 148 23.91 2.88 4.40
CA ARG A 148 25.30 2.64 4.84
C ARG A 148 25.37 1.96 6.20
N ASP A 149 24.61 2.47 7.17
CA ASP A 149 24.61 1.96 8.55
C ASP A 149 24.06 0.52 8.63
N ASN A 150 23.11 0.18 7.76
CA ASN A 150 22.48 -1.15 7.68
C ASN A 150 23.10 -2.05 6.60
N LYS A 151 24.18 -1.62 5.94
CA LYS A 151 24.90 -2.38 4.91
C LYS A 151 24.00 -2.82 3.74
N LEU A 152 23.08 -1.95 3.32
CA LEU A 152 22.21 -2.15 2.18
C LEU A 152 22.92 -1.64 0.92
N ALA A 153 23.16 -2.53 -0.04
CA ALA A 153 24.02 -2.24 -1.19
C ALA A 153 23.39 -1.24 -2.18
N ASP A 154 22.08 -1.30 -2.37
CA ASP A 154 21.33 -0.51 -3.34
C ASP A 154 19.85 -0.37 -2.95
N SER A 155 19.08 0.32 -3.78
CA SER A 155 17.65 0.55 -3.61
C SER A 155 16.84 -0.76 -3.56
N HIS A 156 17.24 -1.79 -4.30
CA HIS A 156 16.59 -3.10 -4.24
C HIS A 156 16.79 -3.75 -2.86
N ALA A 157 17.99 -3.64 -2.28
CA ALA A 157 18.25 -4.09 -0.92
C ALA A 157 17.43 -3.30 0.12
N LEU A 158 17.20 -1.99 -0.11
CA LEU A 158 16.33 -1.16 0.72
C LEU A 158 14.86 -1.56 0.59
N GLN A 159 14.36 -1.82 -0.62
CA GLN A 159 13.01 -2.33 -0.84
C GLN A 159 12.83 -3.72 -0.25
N ALA A 160 13.81 -4.62 -0.38
CA ALA A 160 13.79 -5.92 0.28
C ALA A 160 13.81 -5.77 1.81
N TYR A 161 14.49 -4.76 2.37
CA TYR A 161 14.41 -4.44 3.80
C TYR A 161 12.99 -4.01 4.20
N PHE A 162 12.35 -3.14 3.41
CA PHE A 162 10.97 -2.74 3.59
C PHE A 162 9.99 -3.94 3.53
N ASN A 163 10.10 -4.78 2.51
CA ASN A 163 9.22 -5.94 2.31
C ASN A 163 9.34 -6.95 3.46
N ARG A 164 10.54 -7.19 4.01
CA ARG A 164 10.72 -8.05 5.20
C ARG A 164 10.01 -7.50 6.44
N LYS A 165 9.97 -6.17 6.60
CA LYS A 165 9.22 -5.53 7.68
C LYS A 165 7.72 -5.66 7.45
N LEU A 166 7.25 -5.49 6.21
CA LEU A 166 5.84 -5.74 5.85
C LEU A 166 5.45 -7.19 6.09
N GLU A 167 6.26 -8.16 5.68
CA GLU A 167 6.02 -9.58 5.93
C GLU A 167 5.79 -9.86 7.42
N THR A 168 6.64 -9.32 8.30
CA THR A 168 6.47 -9.42 9.76
C THR A 168 5.14 -8.79 10.24
N ILE A 169 4.70 -7.69 9.63
CA ILE A 169 3.42 -7.05 9.95
C ILE A 169 2.25 -7.91 9.50
N LEU A 170 2.31 -8.48 8.29
CA LEU A 170 1.28 -9.37 7.75
C LEU A 170 1.17 -10.65 8.60
N GLU A 171 2.29 -11.27 8.96
CA GLU A 171 2.32 -12.47 9.82
C GLU A 171 1.63 -12.24 11.17
N LYS A 172 1.89 -11.09 11.81
CA LYS A 172 1.22 -10.71 13.07
C LYS A 172 -0.30 -10.58 12.92
N ASN A 173 -0.78 -10.27 11.72
CA ASN A 173 -2.20 -10.22 11.38
C ASN A 173 -2.71 -11.51 10.72
N GLN A 174 -1.93 -12.60 10.78
CA GLN A 174 -2.26 -13.90 10.20
C GLN A 174 -2.52 -13.81 8.69
N ARG A 175 -1.68 -13.04 7.98
CA ARG A 175 -1.72 -12.90 6.52
C ARG A 175 -0.40 -13.35 5.89
N GLN A 176 -0.50 -13.93 4.70
CA GLN A 176 0.61 -14.29 3.84
C GLN A 176 0.80 -13.17 2.80
N MET A 177 2.04 -12.75 2.62
CA MET A 177 2.39 -11.69 1.69
C MET A 177 2.35 -12.19 0.25
N VAL A 178 1.78 -11.37 -0.63
CA VAL A 178 1.95 -11.45 -2.09
C VAL A 178 2.41 -10.07 -2.55
N GLY A 179 3.25 -10.02 -3.57
CA GLY A 179 3.68 -8.78 -4.20
C GLY A 179 4.00 -9.03 -5.67
N TRP A 180 4.22 -7.94 -6.40
CA TRP A 180 4.77 -8.00 -7.76
C TRP A 180 6.22 -8.50 -7.75
N ASP A 181 6.76 -8.77 -8.95
CA ASP A 181 8.06 -9.44 -9.16
C ASP A 181 9.29 -8.55 -8.91
#